data_AF-A0A938CJ32-F1
#
_entry.id   AF-A0A938CJ32-F1
#
_cell.length_a   1.000
_cell.length_b   1.000
_cell.length_c   1.000
_cell.angle_alpha   90.00
_cell.angle_beta   90.00
_cell.angle_gamma   90.00
#
_symmetry.space_group_name_H-M   'P 1'
#
loop_
_entity.id
_entity.type
_entity.pdbx_description
1 polymer ?
#
loop_
_entity_poly.entity_id
_entity_poly.type
_entity_poly.pdbx_seq_one_letter_code
_entity_poly.pdbx_strand_id
1 'polypeptide(L)'
;MAVSRAIRALIEFLRKSSLRRSRRRLSLLRSGLACSLPLPAKVSRRPLAKNRSVVPLSATPQLRYSGRRGVAMSRCLLLSAALGACPALGGAQTLVEKLGFEPTDTVLIINCDDAGMCHAENQATFECLTQGVATSATVMMPCPWVMEVVQWKREHPDAALGVHLTFTSEWKRFRWPGVLGRALCPSLHDEEGYLFHDNEPMWEHMNPEEVYREGRAQVERAIELGLDPTHIDNHMGSLQTHPTLWQVYCRLGEEFDLPLRLAAPELYALMGAAGQRDVYEEKGILGPDVLLHGPAIPVPEPRSIAEVPAYYDEVLRKLQPGKVTELYLHTALDGPELQAIAGSHERRQADRDWLCAPETRALIDEFGIKLISYLPLRDLQRKR
;
A
#
# COMPACT_ATOMS: atom_id res chain seq x y z
N MET A 1 -18.60 -32.88 5.08
CA MET A 1 -17.57 -33.72 5.73
C MET A 1 -16.12 -33.36 5.38
N ALA A 2 -15.81 -32.68 4.26
CA ALA A 2 -14.44 -32.32 3.89
C ALA A 2 -13.83 -31.16 4.72
N VAL A 3 -14.63 -30.16 5.12
CA VAL A 3 -14.19 -28.99 5.91
C VAL A 3 -13.60 -29.37 7.28
N SER A 4 -14.10 -30.48 7.88
CA SER A 4 -13.62 -30.94 9.19
C SER A 4 -12.20 -31.55 9.14
N ARG A 5 -11.75 -32.07 7.99
CA ARG A 5 -10.42 -32.67 7.86
C ARG A 5 -9.32 -31.61 7.72
N ALA A 6 -9.59 -30.53 6.99
CA ALA A 6 -8.65 -29.41 6.85
C ALA A 6 -8.42 -28.69 8.19
N ILE A 7 -9.48 -28.46 8.96
CA ILE A 7 -9.38 -27.84 10.29
C ILE A 7 -8.60 -28.73 11.27
N ARG A 8 -8.79 -30.07 11.24
CA ARG A 8 -8.02 -31.00 12.07
C ARG A 8 -6.54 -31.03 11.70
N ALA A 9 -6.21 -30.95 10.41
CA ALA A 9 -4.82 -30.91 9.95
C ALA A 9 -4.09 -29.64 10.42
N LEU A 10 -4.78 -28.49 10.40
CA LEU A 10 -4.23 -27.23 10.90
C LEU A 10 -3.99 -27.25 12.43
N ILE A 11 -4.92 -27.81 13.21
CA ILE A 11 -4.77 -27.94 14.67
C ILE A 11 -3.60 -28.86 15.04
N GLU A 12 -3.38 -29.97 14.31
CA GLU A 12 -2.22 -30.83 14.54
C GLU A 12 -0.89 -30.16 14.18
N PHE A 13 -0.85 -29.38 13.11
CA PHE A 13 0.33 -28.61 12.71
C PHE A 13 0.74 -27.60 13.80
N LEU A 14 -0.23 -26.87 14.36
CA LEU A 14 -0.01 -25.89 15.43
C LEU A 14 0.42 -26.54 16.77
N ARG A 15 -0.06 -27.76 17.07
CA ARG A 15 0.41 -28.51 18.26
C ARG A 15 1.85 -29.00 18.14
N LYS A 16 2.26 -29.48 16.95
CA LYS A 16 3.63 -29.98 16.71
C LYS A 16 4.67 -28.85 16.73
N SER A 17 4.31 -27.65 16.28
CA SER A 17 5.15 -26.45 16.34
C SER A 17 5.32 -25.93 17.77
N SER A 18 4.26 -25.95 18.60
CA SER A 18 4.33 -25.64 20.03
C SER A 18 5.26 -26.57 20.83
N LEU A 19 5.23 -27.88 20.55
CA LEU A 19 6.13 -28.86 21.19
C LEU A 19 7.61 -28.73 20.76
N ARG A 20 7.88 -28.17 19.56
CA ARG A 20 9.25 -27.80 19.15
C ARG A 20 9.76 -26.56 19.89
N ARG A 21 8.88 -25.62 20.24
CA ARG A 21 9.22 -24.40 21.00
C ARG A 21 9.72 -24.70 22.42
N SER A 22 9.20 -25.73 23.10
CA SER A 22 9.65 -26.08 24.45
C SER A 22 11.04 -26.73 24.49
N ARG A 23 11.38 -27.54 23.47
CA ARG A 23 12.69 -28.23 23.41
C ARG A 23 13.85 -27.31 23.05
N ARG A 24 13.64 -26.27 22.22
CA ARG A 24 14.70 -25.27 21.92
C ARG A 24 15.04 -24.38 23.12
N ARG A 25 14.05 -24.03 23.93
CA ARG A 25 14.21 -23.22 25.16
C ARG A 25 15.14 -23.84 26.20
N LEU A 26 15.19 -25.18 26.28
CA LEU A 26 16.08 -25.90 27.20
C LEU A 26 17.54 -25.98 26.72
N SER A 27 17.81 -25.79 25.43
CA SER A 27 19.19 -25.89 24.90
C SER A 27 19.97 -24.58 24.96
N LEU A 28 19.29 -23.42 24.87
CA LEU A 28 19.93 -22.10 24.82
C LEU A 28 20.33 -21.54 26.19
N LEU A 29 19.87 -22.13 27.29
CA LEU A 29 20.28 -21.77 28.66
C LEU A 29 21.64 -22.36 29.08
N ARG A 30 22.36 -23.07 28.19
CA ARG A 30 23.61 -23.79 28.54
C ARG A 30 24.91 -23.25 27.95
N SER A 31 24.90 -22.20 27.14
CA SER A 31 26.13 -21.67 26.51
C SER A 31 26.31 -20.18 26.77
N GLY A 32 26.78 -19.82 27.96
CA GLY A 32 27.28 -18.48 28.25
C GLY A 32 28.78 -18.39 27.99
N LEU A 33 29.21 -17.43 27.19
CA LEU A 33 30.58 -16.89 27.22
C LEU A 33 30.57 -15.45 26.73
N ALA A 34 30.96 -14.55 27.63
CA ALA A 34 31.15 -13.13 27.40
C ALA A 34 32.55 -12.87 26.81
N CYS A 35 32.65 -11.93 25.88
CA CYS A 35 33.92 -11.35 25.47
C CYS A 35 33.75 -9.84 25.30
N SER A 36 34.69 -9.08 25.89
CA SER A 36 34.64 -7.63 26.06
C SER A 36 35.77 -6.99 25.26
N LEU A 37 35.48 -5.97 24.44
CA LEU A 37 36.48 -5.10 23.79
C LEU A 37 35.93 -3.67 23.55
N PRO A 38 36.81 -2.65 23.39
CA PRO A 38 36.60 -1.30 23.92
C PRO A 38 36.08 -0.25 22.92
N LEU A 39 35.55 0.85 23.47
CA LEU A 39 35.02 2.04 22.80
C LEU A 39 36.09 2.90 22.10
N PRO A 40 35.78 3.55 20.95
CA PRO A 40 36.59 4.64 20.44
C PRO A 40 36.03 6.04 20.78
N ALA A 41 36.94 7.00 20.67
CA ALA A 41 36.93 8.32 21.29
C ALA A 41 36.07 9.40 20.60
N LYS A 42 35.80 10.46 21.40
CA LYS A 42 35.04 11.67 21.10
C LYS A 42 35.55 12.44 19.87
N VAL A 43 34.64 12.79 18.96
CA VAL A 43 34.84 13.80 17.90
C VAL A 43 34.20 15.13 18.33
N SER A 44 34.98 16.22 18.23
CA SER A 44 34.59 17.57 18.63
C SER A 44 33.70 18.25 17.59
N ARG A 45 32.65 18.95 18.04
CA ARG A 45 31.74 19.74 17.22
C ARG A 45 32.31 21.13 16.93
N ARG A 46 32.23 21.60 15.69
CA ARG A 46 32.27 23.04 15.31
C ARG A 46 30.96 23.40 14.59
N PRO A 47 30.34 24.56 14.88
CA PRO A 47 29.09 24.98 14.26
C PRO A 47 29.35 25.75 12.95
N LEU A 48 28.53 25.53 11.93
CA LEU A 48 28.47 26.35 10.73
C LEU A 48 27.22 27.24 10.74
N ALA A 49 27.45 28.46 10.27
CA ALA A 49 26.67 29.66 10.50
C ALA A 49 25.37 29.73 9.68
N LYS A 50 24.38 30.39 10.28
CA LYS A 50 23.14 30.85 9.63
C LYS A 50 23.47 31.96 8.64
N ASN A 51 23.03 31.83 7.39
CA ASN A 51 22.85 32.98 6.51
C ASN A 51 21.38 33.09 6.12
N ARG A 52 20.76 34.16 6.61
CA ARG A 52 19.47 34.69 6.17
C ARG A 52 19.74 35.62 4.99
N SER A 53 19.02 35.46 3.90
CA SER A 53 18.81 36.53 2.92
C SER A 53 17.31 36.77 2.79
N VAL A 54 16.90 37.92 3.30
CA VAL A 54 15.60 38.56 3.12
C VAL A 54 15.68 39.41 1.87
N VAL A 55 14.68 39.32 0.98
CA VAL A 55 14.39 40.36 -0.02
C VAL A 55 12.87 40.55 -0.08
N PRO A 56 12.34 41.79 -0.03
CA PRO A 56 10.90 42.04 0.12
C PRO A 56 10.20 42.59 -1.14
N LEU A 57 8.87 42.42 -1.12
CA LEU A 57 7.79 43.36 -1.50
C LEU A 57 7.42 43.65 -2.97
N SER A 58 6.11 43.95 -3.09
CA SER A 58 5.34 44.61 -4.16
C SER A 58 4.78 43.68 -5.24
N ALA A 59 3.55 43.83 -5.75
CA ALA A 59 2.41 44.67 -5.43
C ALA A 59 1.16 44.07 -6.10
N THR A 60 0.00 44.26 -5.48
CA THR A 60 -1.32 44.09 -6.10
C THR A 60 -1.60 45.16 -7.16
N PRO A 61 -2.52 44.88 -8.10
CA PRO A 61 -3.58 45.84 -8.31
C PRO A 61 -4.97 45.22 -8.32
N GLN A 62 -5.87 45.86 -7.57
CA GLN A 62 -7.31 45.77 -7.73
C GLN A 62 -7.73 46.48 -9.03
N LEU A 63 -8.73 45.95 -9.73
CA LEU A 63 -9.54 46.71 -10.67
C LEU A 63 -11.01 46.35 -10.52
N ARG A 64 -11.83 47.39 -10.73
CA ARG A 64 -13.18 47.61 -10.21
C ARG A 64 -14.27 47.13 -11.17
N TYR A 65 -15.34 46.62 -10.56
CA TYR A 65 -16.76 46.93 -10.77
C TYR A 65 -17.26 47.53 -12.11
N SER A 66 -18.16 46.79 -12.76
CA SER A 66 -19.42 47.25 -13.38
C SER A 66 -20.29 45.99 -13.57
N GLY A 67 -21.52 45.82 -13.12
CA GLY A 67 -22.61 46.76 -12.93
C GLY A 67 -23.61 46.62 -14.09
N ARG A 68 -24.59 45.71 -13.99
CA ARG A 68 -25.95 45.91 -14.54
C ARG A 68 -26.96 44.88 -14.05
N ARG A 69 -28.06 45.44 -13.53
CA ARG A 69 -29.30 44.79 -13.11
C ARG A 69 -30.13 44.40 -14.33
N GLY A 70 -30.87 43.30 -14.23
CA GLY A 70 -31.98 42.95 -15.11
C GLY A 70 -32.99 42.12 -14.34
N VAL A 71 -34.08 42.76 -13.92
CA VAL A 71 -35.24 42.15 -13.25
C VAL A 71 -36.19 41.65 -14.33
N ALA A 72 -36.70 40.43 -14.19
CA ALA A 72 -38.00 40.03 -14.75
C ALA A 72 -38.61 38.90 -13.93
N MET A 73 -39.59 39.28 -13.10
CA MET A 73 -40.63 38.40 -12.56
C MET A 73 -41.43 37.80 -13.72
N SER A 74 -41.71 36.50 -13.69
CA SER A 74 -42.95 36.00 -14.27
C SER A 74 -43.47 34.79 -13.50
N ARG A 75 -44.73 34.92 -13.08
CA ARG A 75 -45.55 33.96 -12.35
C ARG A 75 -45.78 32.70 -13.19
N CYS A 76 -45.64 31.52 -12.59
CA CYS A 76 -46.41 30.36 -13.02
C CYS A 76 -46.78 29.45 -11.84
N LEU A 77 -48.09 29.30 -11.71
CA LEU A 77 -48.94 28.34 -11.00
C LEU A 77 -48.34 27.37 -9.97
N LEU A 78 -48.94 27.45 -8.78
CA LEU A 78 -49.13 26.35 -7.85
C LEU A 78 -49.84 25.17 -8.56
N LEU A 79 -49.15 24.04 -8.70
CA LEU A 79 -49.79 22.74 -8.80
C LEU A 79 -49.28 21.88 -7.63
N SER A 80 -50.15 21.74 -6.63
CA SER A 80 -50.02 20.72 -5.59
C SER A 80 -50.30 19.36 -6.23
N ALA A 81 -49.27 18.52 -6.37
CA ALA A 81 -49.44 17.10 -6.63
C ALA A 81 -48.57 16.33 -5.62
N ALA A 82 -49.24 15.81 -4.60
CA ALA A 82 -48.69 14.82 -3.69
C ALA A 82 -48.44 13.53 -4.45
N LEU A 83 -47.17 13.17 -4.66
CA LEU A 83 -46.75 11.85 -5.13
C LEU A 83 -45.46 11.47 -4.40
N GLY A 84 -45.60 10.49 -3.51
CA GLY A 84 -44.54 9.59 -3.09
C GLY A 84 -43.40 10.21 -2.30
N ALA A 85 -43.57 10.34 -0.98
CA ALA A 85 -42.43 10.14 -0.10
C ALA A 85 -41.94 8.69 -0.30
N CYS A 86 -41.00 8.48 -1.23
CA CYS A 86 -40.14 7.32 -1.13
C CYS A 86 -39.54 7.35 0.27
N PRO A 87 -39.63 6.27 1.06
CA PRO A 87 -38.80 6.20 2.24
C PRO A 87 -37.38 6.30 1.72
N ALA A 88 -36.67 7.39 2.05
CA ALA A 88 -35.23 7.38 1.98
C ALA A 88 -34.82 6.26 2.93
N LEU A 89 -34.58 5.07 2.36
CA LEU A 89 -33.80 4.02 2.99
C LEU A 89 -32.40 4.62 3.13
N GLY A 90 -32.22 5.43 4.17
CA GLY A 90 -30.98 6.12 4.49
C GLY A 90 -29.95 5.11 4.99
N GLY A 91 -29.52 4.21 4.10
CA GLY A 91 -28.22 3.58 4.23
C GLY A 91 -27.15 4.63 3.95
N ALA A 92 -26.02 4.53 4.65
CA ALA A 92 -24.85 5.31 4.27
C ALA A 92 -24.45 4.96 2.83
N GLN A 93 -24.15 5.97 2.00
CA GLN A 93 -23.65 5.73 0.64
C GLN A 93 -22.42 4.81 0.67
N THR A 94 -22.38 3.85 -0.25
CA THR A 94 -21.23 2.96 -0.46
C THR A 94 -20.02 3.74 -0.97
N LEU A 95 -18.83 3.13 -0.89
CA LEU A 95 -17.61 3.77 -1.43
C LEU A 95 -17.72 4.01 -2.94
N VAL A 96 -18.28 3.04 -3.69
CA VAL A 96 -18.54 3.16 -5.14
C VAL A 96 -19.42 4.37 -5.45
N GLU A 97 -20.54 4.55 -4.73
CA GLU A 97 -21.42 5.71 -4.90
C GLU A 97 -20.73 7.03 -4.51
N LYS A 98 -19.95 7.04 -3.43
CA LYS A 98 -19.20 8.23 -2.99
C LYS A 98 -18.13 8.66 -4.00
N LEU A 99 -17.63 7.73 -4.81
CA LEU A 99 -16.70 7.99 -5.90
C LEU A 99 -17.41 8.40 -7.20
N GLY A 100 -18.75 8.44 -7.22
CA GLY A 100 -19.56 8.90 -8.34
C GLY A 100 -19.89 7.82 -9.38
N PHE A 101 -19.73 6.54 -9.03
CA PHE A 101 -20.11 5.40 -9.86
C PHE A 101 -21.52 4.90 -9.53
N GLU A 102 -22.09 4.10 -10.43
CA GLU A 102 -23.38 3.45 -10.18
C GLU A 102 -23.25 2.37 -9.09
N PRO A 103 -24.28 2.12 -8.26
CA PRO A 103 -24.20 1.15 -7.16
C PRO A 103 -23.85 -0.29 -7.57
N THR A 104 -23.97 -0.62 -8.86
CA THR A 104 -23.65 -1.92 -9.44
C THR A 104 -22.36 -1.94 -10.25
N ASP A 105 -21.64 -0.82 -10.36
CA ASP A 105 -20.36 -0.78 -11.08
C ASP A 105 -19.33 -1.65 -10.36
N THR A 106 -18.54 -2.38 -11.14
CA THR A 106 -17.37 -3.11 -10.65
C THR A 106 -16.16 -2.19 -10.77
N VAL A 107 -15.61 -1.74 -9.64
CA VAL A 107 -14.52 -0.76 -9.61
C VAL A 107 -13.23 -1.46 -9.16
N LEU A 108 -12.15 -1.29 -9.91
CA LEU A 108 -10.88 -1.98 -9.69
C LEU A 108 -9.70 -1.01 -9.64
N ILE A 109 -8.91 -1.14 -8.59
CA ILE A 109 -7.55 -0.61 -8.47
C ILE A 109 -6.60 -1.76 -8.80
N ILE A 110 -5.69 -1.51 -9.73
CA ILE A 110 -4.54 -2.40 -10.00
C ILE A 110 -3.28 -1.69 -9.53
N ASN A 111 -2.63 -2.23 -8.49
CA ASN A 111 -1.41 -1.67 -7.90
C ASN A 111 -0.17 -2.52 -8.22
N CYS A 112 0.90 -1.87 -8.69
CA CYS A 112 2.22 -2.48 -8.78
C CYS A 112 3.00 -2.24 -7.48
N ASP A 113 3.29 -3.30 -6.75
CA ASP A 113 4.08 -3.24 -5.52
C ASP A 113 5.60 -3.19 -5.83
N ASP A 114 6.37 -2.84 -4.80
CA ASP A 114 7.84 -2.87 -4.73
C ASP A 114 8.63 -1.83 -5.56
N ALA A 115 7.97 -0.89 -6.25
CA ALA A 115 8.67 0.16 -7.01
C ALA A 115 9.77 0.85 -6.19
N GLY A 116 10.92 1.11 -6.80
CA GLY A 116 12.12 1.64 -6.14
C GLY A 116 13.09 0.58 -5.62
N MET A 117 12.72 -0.70 -5.58
CA MET A 117 13.60 -1.81 -5.20
C MET A 117 14.82 -1.93 -6.11
N CYS A 118 14.58 -2.24 -7.39
CA CYS A 118 15.61 -2.43 -8.42
C CYS A 118 15.21 -1.82 -9.76
N HIS A 119 16.17 -1.69 -10.69
CA HIS A 119 15.91 -1.08 -11.99
C HIS A 119 14.93 -1.92 -12.83
N ALA A 120 15.13 -3.24 -12.86
CA ALA A 120 14.25 -4.18 -13.56
C ALA A 120 12.78 -4.07 -13.12
N GLU A 121 12.54 -3.80 -11.84
CA GLU A 121 11.20 -3.60 -11.29
C GLU A 121 10.61 -2.24 -11.67
N ASN A 122 11.39 -1.16 -11.51
CA ASN A 122 10.98 0.17 -11.93
C ASN A 122 10.55 0.20 -13.40
N GLN A 123 11.37 -0.35 -14.29
CA GLN A 123 11.07 -0.37 -15.73
C GLN A 123 9.75 -1.10 -16.02
N ALA A 124 9.53 -2.27 -15.41
CA ALA A 124 8.28 -3.00 -15.54
C ALA A 124 7.08 -2.23 -14.99
N THR A 125 7.19 -1.63 -13.80
CA THR A 125 6.12 -0.81 -13.22
C THR A 125 5.79 0.40 -14.12
N PHE A 126 6.79 1.09 -14.67
CA PHE A 126 6.57 2.22 -15.57
C PHE A 126 5.86 1.79 -16.86
N GLU A 127 6.25 0.64 -17.43
CA GLU A 127 5.56 0.06 -18.58
C GLU A 127 4.10 -0.29 -18.25
N CYS A 128 3.85 -0.95 -17.11
CA CYS A 128 2.49 -1.30 -16.69
C CYS A 128 1.60 -0.08 -16.46
N LEU A 129 2.15 1.02 -15.95
CA LEU A 129 1.42 2.28 -15.70
C LEU A 129 1.18 3.11 -16.98
N THR A 130 2.05 3.00 -17.98
CA THR A 130 1.98 3.84 -19.20
C THR A 130 1.38 3.13 -20.39
N GLN A 131 1.61 1.83 -20.51
CA GLN A 131 1.22 0.99 -21.65
C GLN A 131 0.26 -0.13 -21.24
N GLY A 132 0.26 -0.51 -19.97
CA GLY A 132 -0.60 -1.56 -19.44
C GLY A 132 -1.90 -1.05 -18.81
N VAL A 133 -2.44 -1.88 -17.91
CA VAL A 133 -3.69 -1.58 -17.18
C VAL A 133 -3.46 -1.27 -15.70
N ALA A 134 -2.22 -1.18 -15.24
CA ALA A 134 -1.94 -0.76 -13.88
C ALA A 134 -2.41 0.68 -13.65
N THR A 135 -2.94 0.94 -12.46
CA THR A 135 -3.57 2.23 -12.12
C THR A 135 -2.80 2.98 -11.04
N SER A 136 -2.06 2.26 -10.21
CA SER A 136 -1.27 2.80 -9.09
C SER A 136 0.00 1.97 -8.92
N ALA A 137 0.98 2.51 -8.21
CA ALA A 137 2.12 1.76 -7.71
C ALA A 137 2.53 2.26 -6.33
N THR A 138 3.29 1.47 -5.57
CA THR A 138 3.75 1.84 -4.23
C THR A 138 5.27 1.74 -4.11
N VAL A 139 5.90 2.76 -3.55
CA VAL A 139 7.36 2.94 -3.59
C VAL A 139 8.03 2.53 -2.28
N MET A 140 9.00 1.63 -2.34
CA MET A 140 9.87 1.22 -1.23
C MET A 140 10.97 2.25 -0.98
N MET A 141 10.68 3.23 -0.14
CA MET A 141 11.56 4.38 0.11
C MET A 141 12.97 4.08 0.65
N PRO A 142 13.24 2.95 1.36
CA PRO A 142 14.60 2.60 1.76
C PRO A 142 15.48 2.04 0.61
N CYS A 143 14.89 1.67 -0.52
CA CYS A 143 15.58 0.94 -1.59
C CYS A 143 16.44 1.85 -2.51
N PRO A 144 17.47 1.29 -3.17
CA PRO A 144 18.48 2.08 -3.86
C PRO A 144 18.01 2.74 -5.17
N TRP A 145 16.92 2.27 -5.78
CA TRP A 145 16.44 2.76 -7.07
C TRP A 145 15.26 3.75 -6.99
N VAL A 146 14.96 4.27 -5.80
CA VAL A 146 13.91 5.29 -5.58
C VAL A 146 14.11 6.54 -6.44
N MET A 147 15.35 6.97 -6.69
CA MET A 147 15.59 8.20 -7.48
C MET A 147 15.17 8.08 -8.94
N GLU A 148 15.15 6.87 -9.50
CA GLU A 148 14.62 6.63 -10.84
C GLU A 148 13.10 6.83 -10.87
N VAL A 149 12.38 6.34 -9.85
CA VAL A 149 10.94 6.59 -9.67
C VAL A 149 10.67 8.09 -9.55
N VAL A 150 11.48 8.82 -8.78
CA VAL A 150 11.36 10.28 -8.63
C VAL A 150 11.57 11.01 -9.96
N GLN A 151 12.55 10.61 -10.75
CA GLN A 151 12.78 11.19 -12.08
C GLN A 151 11.59 10.92 -13.00
N TRP A 152 11.16 9.66 -13.08
CA TRP A 152 10.02 9.25 -13.90
C TRP A 152 8.73 9.98 -13.49
N LYS A 153 8.47 10.17 -12.20
CA LYS A 153 7.30 10.89 -11.68
C LYS A 153 7.25 12.35 -12.13
N ARG A 154 8.40 13.02 -12.31
CA ARG A 154 8.44 14.40 -12.83
C ARG A 154 7.97 14.49 -14.28
N GLU A 155 8.20 13.45 -15.05
CA GLU A 155 7.74 13.33 -16.44
C GLU A 155 6.28 12.85 -16.51
N HIS A 156 5.77 12.24 -15.44
CA HIS A 156 4.42 11.68 -15.33
C HIS A 156 3.68 12.22 -14.08
N PRO A 157 3.39 13.54 -14.03
CA PRO A 157 2.86 14.20 -12.84
C PRO A 157 1.49 13.66 -12.38
N ASP A 158 0.74 12.98 -13.25
CA ASP A 158 -0.57 12.40 -12.93
C ASP A 158 -0.51 10.95 -12.43
N ALA A 159 0.66 10.29 -12.49
CA ALA A 159 0.79 8.90 -12.06
C ALA A 159 0.51 8.72 -10.56
N ALA A 160 -0.36 7.79 -10.19
CA ALA A 160 -0.71 7.57 -8.79
C ALA A 160 0.33 6.71 -8.06
N LEU A 161 1.21 7.34 -7.29
CA LEU A 161 2.26 6.65 -6.52
C LEU A 161 1.96 6.75 -5.01
N GLY A 162 1.87 5.62 -4.33
CA GLY A 162 1.82 5.53 -2.87
C GLY A 162 3.17 5.20 -2.25
N VAL A 163 3.20 5.05 -0.94
CA VAL A 163 4.39 4.62 -0.19
C VAL A 163 4.21 3.17 0.27
N HIS A 164 5.13 2.30 -0.15
CA HIS A 164 5.23 0.91 0.30
C HIS A 164 6.04 0.86 1.59
N LEU A 165 5.36 0.98 2.74
CA LEU A 165 6.05 1.00 4.02
C LEU A 165 6.86 -0.29 4.19
N THR A 166 8.17 -0.14 4.29
CA THR A 166 9.13 -1.24 4.20
C THR A 166 9.86 -1.40 5.53
N PHE A 167 9.64 -2.53 6.20
CA PHE A 167 10.26 -2.87 7.49
C PHE A 167 11.04 -4.19 7.45
N THR A 168 11.09 -4.83 6.28
CA THR A 168 11.82 -6.07 6.02
C THR A 168 12.72 -5.89 4.79
N SER A 169 13.73 -6.76 4.67
CA SER A 169 14.64 -6.86 3.53
C SER A 169 14.98 -8.33 3.29
N GLU A 170 14.11 -8.99 2.54
CA GLU A 170 13.99 -10.43 2.39
C GLU A 170 15.06 -11.06 1.52
N TRP A 171 15.58 -10.33 0.53
CA TRP A 171 16.52 -10.90 -0.43
C TRP A 171 17.88 -11.20 0.18
N LYS A 172 18.48 -12.31 -0.26
CA LYS A 172 19.73 -12.82 0.32
C LYS A 172 20.94 -11.90 0.07
N ARG A 173 21.02 -11.29 -1.11
CA ARG A 173 22.22 -10.55 -1.56
C ARG A 173 21.97 -9.06 -1.82
N PHE A 174 20.71 -8.64 -1.85
CA PHE A 174 20.30 -7.30 -2.22
C PHE A 174 19.46 -6.73 -1.08
N ARG A 175 20.15 -6.19 -0.08
CA ARG A 175 19.55 -5.81 1.20
C ARG A 175 19.61 -4.30 1.42
N TRP A 176 18.65 -3.77 2.16
CA TRP A 176 18.55 -2.34 2.47
C TRP A 176 18.36 -2.10 3.97
N PRO A 177 18.96 -1.04 4.52
CA PRO A 177 18.62 -0.54 5.86
C PRO A 177 17.30 0.25 5.80
N GLY A 178 16.77 0.66 6.95
CA GLY A 178 15.69 1.66 7.00
C GLY A 178 16.19 3.06 6.61
N VAL A 179 15.27 3.96 6.30
CA VAL A 179 15.53 5.37 5.96
C VAL A 179 16.24 6.10 7.10
N LEU A 180 15.85 5.87 8.35
CA LEU A 180 16.52 6.45 9.52
C LEU A 180 17.82 5.71 9.89
N GLY A 181 17.96 4.47 9.42
CA GLY A 181 19.08 3.60 9.70
C GLY A 181 19.19 3.11 11.15
N ARG A 182 20.12 2.19 11.38
CA ARG A 182 20.32 1.49 12.66
C ARG A 182 20.62 2.41 13.85
N ALA A 183 21.22 3.57 13.62
CA ALA A 183 21.59 4.48 14.72
C ALA A 183 20.36 5.09 15.41
N LEU A 184 19.26 5.28 14.68
CA LEU A 184 18.03 5.90 15.20
C LEU A 184 16.92 4.86 15.48
N CYS A 185 16.94 3.76 14.74
CA CYS A 185 15.99 2.65 14.87
C CYS A 185 16.71 1.29 14.98
N PRO A 186 17.51 1.07 16.04
CA PRO A 186 18.30 -0.16 16.19
C PRO A 186 17.48 -1.44 16.28
N SER A 187 16.23 -1.38 16.76
CA SER A 187 15.35 -2.55 16.90
C SER A 187 14.80 -3.07 15.58
N LEU A 188 14.94 -2.32 14.48
CA LEU A 188 14.46 -2.70 13.15
C LEU A 188 15.54 -3.35 12.29
N HIS A 189 16.79 -3.37 12.77
CA HIS A 189 17.93 -3.83 12.00
C HIS A 189 18.55 -5.07 12.62
N ASP A 190 19.01 -5.98 11.76
CA ASP A 190 19.72 -7.18 12.17
C ASP A 190 21.20 -6.92 12.48
N GLU A 191 21.95 -7.99 12.71
CA GLU A 191 23.36 -7.94 13.06
C GLU A 191 24.22 -7.33 11.93
N GLU A 192 23.85 -7.56 10.67
CA GLU A 192 24.51 -7.02 9.47
C GLU A 192 24.17 -5.54 9.21
N GLY A 193 23.16 -5.01 9.90
CA GLY A 193 22.75 -3.61 9.81
C GLY A 193 21.71 -3.32 8.74
N TYR A 194 21.02 -4.35 8.23
CA TYR A 194 19.90 -4.24 7.29
C TYR A 194 18.57 -4.48 8.02
N LEU A 195 17.45 -4.13 7.39
CA LEU A 195 16.14 -4.56 7.91
C LEU A 195 16.06 -6.10 7.93
N PHE A 196 15.30 -6.66 8.89
CA PHE A 196 15.17 -8.10 9.04
C PHE A 196 14.63 -8.78 7.77
N HIS A 197 15.02 -10.03 7.54
CA HIS A 197 14.60 -10.79 6.36
C HIS A 197 13.10 -11.07 6.27
N ASP A 198 12.39 -11.10 7.40
CA ASP A 198 11.00 -11.51 7.45
C ASP A 198 10.29 -10.84 8.64
N ASN A 199 8.98 -10.94 8.63
CA ASN A 199 8.09 -10.38 9.65
C ASN A 199 8.32 -10.99 11.03
N GLU A 200 8.48 -12.32 11.15
CA GLU A 200 8.65 -12.98 12.46
C GLU A 200 9.86 -12.43 13.25
N PRO A 201 11.10 -12.41 12.70
CA PRO A 201 12.22 -11.82 13.42
C PRO A 201 12.06 -10.30 13.62
N MET A 202 11.44 -9.57 12.69
CA MET A 202 11.15 -8.14 12.89
C MET A 202 10.23 -7.94 14.10
N TRP A 203 9.11 -8.66 14.17
CA TRP A 203 8.12 -8.57 15.25
C TRP A 203 8.68 -8.97 16.61
N GLU A 204 9.63 -9.92 16.66
CA GLU A 204 10.28 -10.34 17.91
C GLU A 204 11.18 -9.26 18.52
N HIS A 205 11.76 -8.38 17.71
CA HIS A 205 12.78 -7.42 18.14
C HIS A 205 12.29 -5.97 18.15
N MET A 206 11.33 -5.64 17.30
CA MET A 206 10.92 -4.25 17.04
C MET A 206 10.44 -3.51 18.30
N ASN A 207 10.75 -2.22 18.34
CA ASN A 207 10.10 -1.24 19.19
C ASN A 207 9.00 -0.54 18.35
N PRO A 208 7.71 -0.57 18.76
CA PRO A 208 6.63 0.06 17.99
C PRO A 208 6.84 1.55 17.70
N GLU A 209 7.50 2.28 18.60
CA GLU A 209 7.81 3.71 18.37
C GLU A 209 8.93 3.89 17.34
N GLU A 210 9.86 2.93 17.22
CA GLU A 210 10.82 2.92 16.12
C GLU A 210 10.14 2.61 14.79
N VAL A 211 9.19 1.67 14.76
CA VAL A 211 8.37 1.38 13.57
C VAL A 211 7.61 2.64 13.13
N TYR A 212 6.99 3.37 14.05
CA TYR A 212 6.31 4.63 13.73
C TYR A 212 7.28 5.69 13.20
N ARG A 213 8.41 5.94 13.87
CA ARG A 213 9.40 6.93 13.43
C ARG A 213 9.95 6.60 12.04
N GLU A 214 10.27 5.33 11.79
CA GLU A 214 10.76 4.87 10.49
C GLU A 214 9.68 4.99 9.40
N GLY A 215 8.45 4.55 9.67
CA GLY A 215 7.35 4.69 8.70
C GLY A 215 7.02 6.14 8.37
N ARG A 216 7.03 7.02 9.38
CA ARG A 216 6.89 8.47 9.20
C ARG A 216 8.02 9.03 8.33
N ALA A 217 9.26 8.65 8.59
CA ALA A 217 10.42 9.08 7.80
C ALA A 217 10.36 8.60 6.34
N GLN A 218 9.80 7.42 6.06
CA GLN A 218 9.58 6.95 4.70
C GLN A 218 8.59 7.84 3.94
N VAL A 219 7.45 8.19 4.56
CA VAL A 219 6.47 9.10 3.94
C VAL A 219 7.03 10.51 3.77
N GLU A 220 7.71 11.05 4.79
CA GLU A 220 8.37 12.36 4.71
C GLU A 220 9.41 12.39 3.60
N ARG A 221 10.26 11.35 3.49
CA ARG A 221 11.26 11.25 2.42
C ARG A 221 10.61 11.25 1.03
N ALA A 222 9.48 10.57 0.85
CA ALA A 222 8.76 10.58 -0.43
C ALA A 222 8.34 12.01 -0.80
N ILE A 223 7.74 12.73 0.14
CA ILE A 223 7.30 14.12 -0.04
C ILE A 223 8.49 15.05 -0.31
N GLU A 224 9.58 14.93 0.46
CA GLU A 224 10.79 15.73 0.30
C GLU A 224 11.46 15.55 -1.07
N LEU A 225 11.39 14.35 -1.64
CA LEU A 225 11.90 14.06 -2.98
C LEU A 225 10.98 14.56 -4.10
N GLY A 226 9.81 15.11 -3.76
CA GLY A 226 8.83 15.65 -4.69
C GLY A 226 7.82 14.63 -5.20
N LEU A 227 7.67 13.48 -4.52
CA LEU A 227 6.52 12.62 -4.74
C LEU A 227 5.30 13.24 -4.02
N ASP A 228 4.10 13.04 -4.57
CA ASP A 228 2.83 13.37 -3.93
C ASP A 228 2.10 12.07 -3.61
N PRO A 229 2.37 11.42 -2.45
CA PRO A 229 1.83 10.11 -2.14
C PRO A 229 0.30 10.07 -2.25
N THR A 230 -0.22 9.02 -2.89
CA THR A 230 -1.65 8.86 -3.11
C THR A 230 -2.31 7.98 -2.04
N HIS A 231 -1.54 7.06 -1.48
CA HIS A 231 -1.98 6.12 -0.45
C HIS A 231 -0.76 5.50 0.23
N ILE A 232 -1.02 4.68 1.23
CA ILE A 232 -0.01 3.89 1.93
C ILE A 232 -0.45 2.42 1.90
N ASP A 233 0.51 1.54 1.66
CA ASP A 233 0.44 0.11 1.95
C ASP A 233 1.71 -0.32 2.70
N ASN A 234 1.94 -1.62 2.87
CA ASN A 234 3.10 -2.11 3.62
C ASN A 234 3.62 -3.43 3.07
N HIS A 235 4.92 -3.47 2.86
CA HIS A 235 5.65 -4.61 2.33
C HIS A 235 5.49 -5.82 3.24
N MET A 236 5.22 -6.97 2.61
CA MET A 236 4.95 -8.27 3.25
C MET A 236 3.81 -8.27 4.29
N GLY A 237 2.92 -7.27 4.30
CA GLY A 237 1.84 -7.20 5.31
C GLY A 237 2.34 -7.02 6.75
N SER A 238 3.56 -6.49 6.90
CA SER A 238 4.32 -6.35 8.15
C SER A 238 3.59 -5.60 9.28
N LEU A 239 2.64 -4.72 8.96
CA LEU A 239 1.90 -3.93 9.96
C LEU A 239 0.45 -4.41 10.16
N GLN A 240 -0.27 -4.68 9.07
CA GLN A 240 -1.75 -4.78 9.07
C GLN A 240 -2.32 -5.91 9.93
N THR A 241 -1.55 -6.98 10.16
CA THR A 241 -2.00 -8.17 10.89
C THR A 241 -1.37 -8.30 12.28
N HIS A 242 -0.40 -7.45 12.60
CA HIS A 242 0.27 -7.50 13.89
C HIS A 242 -0.57 -6.78 14.97
N PRO A 243 -0.83 -7.38 16.15
CA PRO A 243 -1.78 -6.86 17.15
C PRO A 243 -1.55 -5.41 17.61
N THR A 244 -0.32 -4.92 17.51
CA THR A 244 0.07 -3.56 17.90
C THR A 244 0.44 -2.65 16.73
N LEU A 245 0.92 -3.20 15.61
CA LEU A 245 1.50 -2.38 14.54
C LEU A 245 0.45 -1.85 13.56
N TRP A 246 -0.73 -2.46 13.51
CA TRP A 246 -1.84 -1.89 12.76
C TRP A 246 -2.22 -0.49 13.27
N GLN A 247 -2.00 -0.19 14.57
CA GLN A 247 -2.22 1.14 15.13
C GLN A 247 -1.22 2.15 14.61
N VAL A 248 0.02 1.73 14.35
CA VAL A 248 1.03 2.57 13.69
C VAL A 248 0.59 2.87 12.26
N TYR A 249 0.12 1.87 11.53
CA TYR A 249 -0.41 2.03 10.18
C TYR A 249 -1.60 3.01 10.14
N CYS A 250 -2.54 2.87 11.07
CA CYS A 250 -3.67 3.77 11.28
C CYS A 250 -3.22 5.21 11.57
N ARG A 251 -2.28 5.38 12.50
CA ARG A 251 -1.72 6.69 12.87
C ARG A 251 -1.05 7.38 11.68
N LEU A 252 -0.33 6.65 10.84
CA LEU A 252 0.30 7.21 9.64
C LEU A 252 -0.75 7.63 8.60
N GLY A 253 -1.78 6.81 8.36
CA GLY A 253 -2.89 7.19 7.46
C GLY A 253 -3.63 8.45 7.92
N GLU A 254 -3.86 8.59 9.22
CA GLU A 254 -4.46 9.78 9.82
C GLU A 254 -3.54 11.01 9.76
N GLU A 255 -2.26 10.87 10.13
CA GLU A 255 -1.30 11.98 10.19
C GLU A 255 -1.03 12.62 8.82
N PHE A 256 -0.93 11.80 7.77
CA PHE A 256 -0.66 12.27 6.41
C PHE A 256 -1.92 12.48 5.57
N ASP A 257 -3.10 12.21 6.14
CA ASP A 257 -4.39 12.22 5.46
C ASP A 257 -4.33 11.47 4.11
N LEU A 258 -3.95 10.20 4.21
CA LEU A 258 -3.81 9.27 3.10
C LEU A 258 -4.71 8.04 3.28
N PRO A 259 -5.34 7.56 2.20
CA PRO A 259 -5.96 6.24 2.18
C PRO A 259 -4.94 5.14 2.47
N LEU A 260 -5.43 4.03 3.01
CA LEU A 260 -4.67 2.83 3.29
C LEU A 260 -5.14 1.69 2.40
N ARG A 261 -4.22 0.83 1.96
CA ARG A 261 -4.59 -0.53 1.55
C ARG A 261 -5.20 -1.22 2.75
N LEU A 262 -6.44 -1.71 2.64
CA LEU A 262 -7.18 -2.34 3.73
C LEU A 262 -7.80 -3.66 3.27
N ALA A 263 -7.73 -4.67 4.13
CA ALA A 263 -8.43 -5.94 3.90
C ALA A 263 -9.94 -5.79 4.15
N ALA A 264 -10.74 -6.70 3.57
CA ALA A 264 -12.16 -6.81 3.91
C ALA A 264 -12.33 -7.24 5.38
N PRO A 265 -13.43 -6.86 6.07
CA PRO A 265 -13.70 -7.27 7.45
C PRO A 265 -13.55 -8.78 7.69
N GLU A 266 -13.98 -9.61 6.74
CA GLU A 266 -13.92 -11.07 6.82
C GLU A 266 -12.48 -11.59 6.81
N LEU A 267 -11.62 -10.96 5.99
CA LEU A 267 -10.20 -11.30 5.94
C LEU A 267 -9.50 -10.86 7.23
N TYR A 268 -9.79 -9.67 7.74
CA TYR A 268 -9.31 -9.25 9.07
C TYR A 268 -9.76 -10.20 10.17
N ALA A 269 -11.02 -10.63 10.16
CA ALA A 269 -11.52 -11.61 11.13
C ALA A 269 -10.78 -12.96 11.03
N LEU A 270 -10.51 -13.45 9.82
CA LEU A 270 -9.74 -14.68 9.59
C LEU A 270 -8.30 -14.57 10.11
N MET A 271 -7.73 -13.36 10.06
CA MET A 271 -6.38 -13.05 10.58
C MET A 271 -6.36 -12.74 12.09
N GLY A 272 -7.51 -12.81 12.78
CA GLY A 272 -7.61 -12.53 14.22
C GLY A 272 -7.69 -11.04 14.58
N ALA A 273 -8.02 -10.18 13.61
CA ALA A 273 -8.07 -8.72 13.71
C ALA A 273 -9.49 -8.16 13.47
N ALA A 274 -10.53 -8.88 13.89
CA ALA A 274 -11.92 -8.43 13.73
C ALA A 274 -12.16 -7.05 14.37
N GLY A 275 -12.94 -6.19 13.71
CA GLY A 275 -13.24 -4.83 14.15
C GLY A 275 -12.12 -3.81 13.87
N GLN A 276 -10.95 -4.24 13.38
CA GLN A 276 -9.86 -3.32 13.02
C GLN A 276 -10.27 -2.34 11.91
N ARG A 277 -11.13 -2.80 10.97
CA ARG A 277 -11.61 -1.96 9.88
C ARG A 277 -12.45 -0.77 10.37
N ASP A 278 -13.31 -1.01 11.36
CA ASP A 278 -14.19 0.01 11.95
C ASP A 278 -13.38 1.18 12.51
N VAL A 279 -12.20 0.91 13.10
CA VAL A 279 -11.31 1.95 13.64
C VAL A 279 -10.76 2.87 12.55
N TYR A 280 -10.40 2.32 11.38
CA TYR A 280 -9.98 3.15 10.24
C TYR A 280 -11.16 4.01 9.76
N GLU A 281 -12.35 3.44 9.65
CA GLU A 281 -13.55 4.12 9.18
C GLU A 281 -14.00 5.25 10.12
N GLU A 282 -13.95 5.03 11.44
CA GLU A 282 -14.22 6.03 12.48
C GLU A 282 -13.27 7.23 12.40
N LYS A 283 -12.00 6.97 12.06
CA LYS A 283 -10.97 8.01 11.82
C LYS A 283 -11.08 8.65 10.44
N GLY A 284 -11.98 8.15 9.62
CA GLY A 284 -12.17 8.62 8.27
C GLY A 284 -11.06 8.24 7.30
N ILE A 285 -10.32 7.18 7.58
CA ILE A 285 -9.35 6.62 6.66
C ILE A 285 -10.10 5.75 5.65
N LEU A 286 -9.90 6.01 4.36
CA LEU A 286 -10.45 5.21 3.26
C LEU A 286 -9.49 4.11 2.84
N GLY A 287 -10.04 3.07 2.25
CA GLY A 287 -9.33 1.99 1.58
C GLY A 287 -10.30 1.21 0.69
N PRO A 288 -9.80 0.30 -0.16
CA PRO A 288 -10.66 -0.54 -0.98
C PRO A 288 -11.61 -1.38 -0.12
N ASP A 289 -12.80 -1.68 -0.62
CA ASP A 289 -13.75 -2.60 0.04
C ASP A 289 -13.16 -4.01 0.12
N VAL A 290 -12.49 -4.44 -0.95
CA VAL A 290 -11.91 -5.78 -1.08
C VAL A 290 -10.44 -5.67 -1.46
N LEU A 291 -9.57 -6.33 -0.70
CA LEU A 291 -8.18 -6.58 -1.10
C LEU A 291 -8.06 -8.03 -1.54
N LEU A 292 -7.65 -8.26 -2.78
CA LEU A 292 -7.39 -9.58 -3.31
C LEU A 292 -6.03 -10.07 -2.83
N HIS A 293 -6.01 -10.70 -1.67
CA HIS A 293 -4.82 -11.27 -1.03
C HIS A 293 -5.08 -12.68 -0.51
N GLY A 294 -4.21 -13.63 -0.87
CA GLY A 294 -4.22 -14.99 -0.33
C GLY A 294 -5.61 -15.64 -0.38
N PRO A 295 -6.21 -16.01 0.77
CA PRO A 295 -7.51 -16.69 0.79
C PRO A 295 -8.69 -15.83 0.31
N ALA A 296 -8.51 -14.51 0.17
CA ALA A 296 -9.53 -13.63 -0.40
C ALA A 296 -9.59 -13.72 -1.93
N ILE A 297 -8.62 -14.35 -2.58
CA ILE A 297 -8.66 -14.59 -4.03
C ILE A 297 -9.51 -15.84 -4.29
N PRO A 298 -10.66 -15.73 -4.99
CA PRO A 298 -11.56 -16.86 -5.23
C PRO A 298 -11.11 -17.74 -6.41
N VAL A 299 -9.80 -17.85 -6.62
CA VAL A 299 -9.15 -18.58 -7.71
C VAL A 299 -7.92 -19.30 -7.14
N PRO A 300 -7.73 -20.61 -7.39
CA PRO A 300 -6.54 -21.31 -6.96
C PRO A 300 -5.27 -20.71 -7.57
N GLU A 301 -4.20 -20.59 -6.76
CA GLU A 301 -2.90 -20.12 -7.25
C GLU A 301 -2.41 -20.93 -8.47
N PRO A 302 -1.79 -20.27 -9.46
CA PRO A 302 -1.28 -20.94 -10.64
C PRO A 302 -0.14 -21.87 -10.25
N ARG A 303 -0.08 -23.03 -10.90
CA ARG A 303 0.92 -24.09 -10.63
C ARG A 303 2.17 -23.94 -11.49
N SER A 304 2.11 -23.10 -12.52
CA SER A 304 3.21 -22.79 -13.41
C SER A 304 3.07 -21.37 -13.96
N ILE A 305 4.16 -20.83 -14.49
CA ILE A 305 4.18 -19.50 -15.12
C ILE A 305 3.18 -19.41 -16.29
N ALA A 306 2.99 -20.49 -17.05
CA ALA A 306 2.06 -20.53 -18.17
C ALA A 306 0.58 -20.39 -17.76
N GLU A 307 0.24 -20.67 -16.50
CA GLU A 307 -1.13 -20.54 -15.98
C GLU A 307 -1.45 -19.13 -15.47
N VAL A 308 -0.45 -18.25 -15.33
CA VAL A 308 -0.60 -16.91 -14.74
C VAL A 308 -1.64 -16.04 -15.49
N PRO A 309 -1.66 -15.97 -16.83
CA PRO A 309 -2.67 -15.16 -17.52
C PRO A 309 -4.10 -15.65 -17.24
N ALA A 310 -4.34 -16.96 -17.40
CA ALA A 310 -5.66 -17.55 -17.17
C ALA A 310 -6.13 -17.41 -15.71
N TYR A 311 -5.19 -17.42 -14.75
CA TYR A 311 -5.48 -17.15 -13.35
C TYR A 311 -6.05 -15.74 -13.16
N TYR A 312 -5.39 -14.71 -13.70
CA TYR A 312 -5.85 -13.35 -13.53
C TYR A 312 -7.12 -13.03 -14.34
N ASP A 313 -7.30 -13.63 -15.52
CA ASP A 313 -8.54 -13.50 -16.29
C ASP A 313 -9.75 -14.01 -15.49
N GLU A 314 -9.59 -15.13 -14.78
CA GLU A 314 -10.61 -15.69 -13.89
C GLU A 314 -10.81 -14.82 -12.63
N VAL A 315 -9.76 -14.16 -12.14
CA VAL A 315 -9.88 -13.16 -11.05
C VAL A 315 -10.76 -12.00 -11.50
N LEU A 316 -10.52 -11.43 -12.70
CA LEU A 316 -11.32 -10.34 -13.25
C LEU A 316 -12.81 -10.74 -13.39
N ARG A 317 -13.07 -11.98 -13.83
CA ARG A 317 -14.44 -12.51 -13.95
C ARG A 317 -15.19 -12.62 -12.63
N LYS A 318 -14.48 -12.71 -11.49
CA LYS A 318 -15.05 -12.88 -10.15
C LYS A 318 -15.06 -11.62 -9.30
N LEU A 319 -14.71 -10.47 -9.86
CA LEU A 319 -14.81 -9.21 -9.14
C LEU A 319 -16.25 -8.94 -8.72
N GLN A 320 -16.40 -8.36 -7.53
CA GLN A 320 -17.71 -8.12 -6.93
C GLN A 320 -18.28 -6.79 -7.44
N PRO A 321 -19.48 -6.78 -8.05
CA PRO A 321 -20.18 -5.54 -8.38
C PRO A 321 -20.49 -4.71 -7.14
N GLY A 322 -20.51 -3.38 -7.27
CA GLY A 322 -20.82 -2.45 -6.19
C GLY A 322 -19.71 -2.34 -5.12
N LYS A 323 -18.49 -2.76 -5.45
CA LYS A 323 -17.32 -2.71 -4.57
C LYS A 323 -16.13 -2.07 -5.28
N VAL A 324 -15.32 -1.33 -4.53
CA VAL A 324 -13.95 -0.99 -4.93
C VAL A 324 -13.03 -2.14 -4.50
N THR A 325 -12.45 -2.81 -5.48
CA THR A 325 -11.50 -3.91 -5.25
C THR A 325 -10.09 -3.46 -5.58
N GLU A 326 -9.11 -3.87 -4.78
CA GLU A 326 -7.69 -3.77 -5.13
C GLU A 326 -7.15 -5.16 -5.50
N LEU A 327 -6.56 -5.24 -6.69
CA LEU A 327 -5.65 -6.30 -7.10
C LEU A 327 -4.23 -5.72 -7.09
N TYR A 328 -3.32 -6.37 -6.40
CA TYR A 328 -1.91 -5.97 -6.41
C TYR A 328 -1.03 -7.09 -6.99
N LEU A 329 0.02 -6.70 -7.69
CA LEU A 329 0.95 -7.59 -8.38
C LEU A 329 2.39 -7.12 -8.16
N HIS A 330 3.35 -8.00 -8.46
CA HIS A 330 4.77 -7.66 -8.37
C HIS A 330 5.37 -7.74 -9.77
N THR A 331 5.55 -6.60 -10.43
CA THR A 331 5.97 -6.55 -11.84
C THR A 331 7.46 -6.30 -11.95
N ALA A 332 8.22 -7.13 -12.66
CA ALA A 332 9.63 -6.86 -12.91
C ALA A 332 10.12 -7.53 -14.20
N LEU A 333 11.12 -6.94 -14.86
CA LEU A 333 11.74 -7.52 -16.04
C LEU A 333 12.63 -8.72 -15.65
N ASP A 334 12.40 -9.88 -16.27
CA ASP A 334 13.25 -11.06 -16.09
C ASP A 334 14.57 -10.88 -16.86
N GLY A 335 15.52 -10.25 -16.18
CA GLY A 335 16.89 -10.07 -16.64
C GLY A 335 17.92 -10.47 -15.59
N PRO A 336 19.21 -10.37 -15.92
CA PRO A 336 20.30 -10.76 -15.02
C PRO A 336 20.26 -10.10 -13.64
N GLU A 337 19.78 -8.85 -13.55
CA GLU A 337 19.60 -8.15 -12.27
C GLU A 337 18.57 -8.88 -11.40
N LEU A 338 17.35 -9.08 -11.90
CA LEU A 338 16.27 -9.68 -11.14
C LEU A 338 16.58 -11.13 -10.78
N GLN A 339 17.15 -11.92 -11.69
CA GLN A 339 17.61 -13.29 -11.43
C GLN A 339 18.66 -13.36 -10.30
N ALA A 340 19.47 -12.31 -10.13
CA ALA A 340 20.44 -12.24 -9.05
C ALA A 340 19.81 -11.89 -7.68
N ILE A 341 18.65 -11.24 -7.68
CA ILE A 341 17.95 -10.74 -6.50
C ILE A 341 16.88 -11.73 -6.03
N ALA A 342 15.92 -12.03 -6.91
CA ALA A 342 14.64 -12.65 -6.57
C ALA A 342 14.43 -13.99 -7.27
N GLY A 343 14.17 -15.04 -6.49
CA GLY A 343 13.81 -16.36 -7.04
C GLY A 343 12.43 -16.39 -7.71
N SER A 344 11.64 -15.33 -7.58
CA SER A 344 10.33 -15.17 -8.21
C SER A 344 10.40 -14.40 -9.55
N HIS A 345 11.59 -14.22 -10.13
CA HIS A 345 11.80 -13.42 -11.35
C HIS A 345 10.83 -13.77 -12.49
N GLU A 346 10.66 -15.06 -12.82
CA GLU A 346 9.74 -15.48 -13.89
C GLU A 346 8.28 -15.11 -13.60
N ARG A 347 7.86 -15.20 -12.33
CA ARG A 347 6.50 -14.82 -11.92
C ARG A 347 6.31 -13.31 -12.04
N ARG A 348 7.30 -12.52 -11.64
CA ARG A 348 7.22 -11.05 -11.73
C ARG A 348 7.18 -10.56 -13.18
N GLN A 349 7.87 -11.25 -14.09
CA GLN A 349 7.76 -11.00 -15.53
C GLN A 349 6.38 -11.38 -16.06
N ALA A 350 5.83 -12.53 -15.66
CA ALA A 350 4.48 -12.94 -16.09
C ALA A 350 3.38 -11.99 -15.59
N ASP A 351 3.51 -11.46 -14.37
CA ASP A 351 2.63 -10.41 -13.85
C ASP A 351 2.70 -9.15 -14.73
N ARG A 352 3.91 -8.70 -15.10
CA ARG A 352 4.11 -7.58 -16.04
C ARG A 352 3.49 -7.86 -17.41
N ASP A 353 3.72 -9.04 -17.96
CA ASP A 353 3.24 -9.40 -19.29
C ASP A 353 1.72 -9.45 -19.35
N TRP A 354 1.07 -9.98 -18.31
CA TRP A 354 -0.39 -9.95 -18.21
C TRP A 354 -0.92 -8.51 -18.12
N LEU A 355 -0.30 -7.63 -17.32
CA LEU A 355 -0.75 -6.23 -17.22
C LEU A 355 -0.56 -5.43 -18.51
N CYS A 356 0.42 -5.78 -19.33
CA CYS A 356 0.70 -5.11 -20.60
C CYS A 356 0.04 -5.79 -21.81
N ALA A 357 -0.64 -6.92 -21.63
CA ALA A 357 -1.28 -7.64 -22.72
C ALA A 357 -2.53 -6.88 -23.23
N PRO A 358 -2.66 -6.67 -24.56
CA PRO A 358 -3.87 -6.10 -25.15
C PRO A 358 -5.15 -6.87 -24.80
N GLU A 359 -5.04 -8.19 -24.67
CA GLU A 359 -6.13 -9.10 -24.29
C GLU A 359 -6.67 -8.78 -22.90
N THR A 360 -5.79 -8.43 -21.95
CA THR A 360 -6.19 -8.03 -20.59
C THR A 360 -7.04 -6.77 -20.61
N ARG A 361 -6.65 -5.77 -21.41
CA ARG A 361 -7.47 -4.55 -21.58
C ARG A 361 -8.81 -4.87 -22.23
N ALA A 362 -8.81 -5.69 -23.28
CA ALA A 362 -10.05 -6.11 -23.94
C ALA A 362 -11.01 -6.80 -22.97
N LEU A 363 -10.49 -7.64 -22.06
CA LEU A 363 -11.29 -8.33 -21.06
C LEU A 363 -11.86 -7.39 -19.99
N ILE A 364 -11.07 -6.42 -19.53
CA ILE A 364 -11.52 -5.36 -18.61
C ILE A 364 -12.68 -4.56 -19.24
N ASP A 365 -12.54 -4.21 -20.52
CA ASP A 365 -13.56 -3.49 -21.27
C ASP A 365 -14.82 -4.36 -21.51
N GLU A 366 -14.65 -5.64 -21.85
CA GLU A 366 -15.75 -6.62 -22.02
C GLU A 366 -16.58 -6.77 -20.74
N PHE A 367 -15.92 -6.86 -19.59
CA PHE A 367 -16.60 -6.97 -18.29
C PHE A 367 -17.11 -5.63 -17.76
N GLY A 368 -16.83 -4.52 -18.45
CA GLY A 368 -17.26 -3.18 -18.05
C GLY A 368 -16.63 -2.69 -16.75
N ILE A 369 -15.45 -3.23 -16.38
CA ILE A 369 -14.75 -2.91 -15.13
C ILE A 369 -14.26 -1.47 -15.18
N LYS A 370 -14.54 -0.69 -14.13
CA LYS A 370 -14.08 0.70 -13.99
C LYS A 370 -12.73 0.71 -13.30
N LEU A 371 -11.68 0.99 -14.06
CA LEU A 371 -10.35 1.18 -13.51
C LEU A 371 -10.24 2.55 -12.84
N ILE A 372 -9.77 2.56 -11.59
CA ILE A 372 -9.40 3.77 -10.86
C ILE A 372 -8.05 3.58 -10.19
N SER A 373 -7.36 4.68 -9.90
CA SER A 373 -6.20 4.67 -9.01
C SER A 373 -6.60 4.95 -7.56
N TYR A 374 -5.63 5.10 -6.66
CA TYR A 374 -5.86 5.63 -5.32
C TYR A 374 -6.12 7.14 -5.26
N LEU A 375 -5.89 7.90 -6.34
CA LEU A 375 -6.11 9.37 -6.35
C LEU A 375 -7.57 9.75 -6.00
N PRO A 376 -8.61 9.16 -6.61
CA PRO A 376 -10.00 9.46 -6.24
C PRO A 376 -10.31 9.16 -4.76
N LEU A 377 -9.72 8.10 -4.20
CA LEU A 377 -9.91 7.76 -2.77
C LEU A 377 -9.27 8.84 -1.89
N ARG A 378 -8.04 9.27 -2.21
CA ARG A 378 -7.36 10.32 -1.46
C ARG A 378 -8.12 11.64 -1.51
N ASP A 379 -8.57 12.03 -2.70
CA ASP A 379 -9.27 13.28 -2.88
C ASP A 379 -10.65 13.24 -2.21
N LEU A 380 -11.31 12.09 -2.17
CA LEU A 380 -12.52 11.88 -1.38
C LEU A 380 -12.24 11.96 0.13
N GLN A 381 -11.13 11.39 0.60
CA GLN A 381 -10.74 11.43 2.00
C GLN A 381 -10.47 12.87 2.49
N ARG A 382 -9.73 13.65 1.68
CA ARG A 382 -9.33 15.03 2.00
C ARG A 382 -10.47 16.06 1.92
N LYS A 383 -11.64 15.67 1.41
CA LYS A 383 -12.83 16.53 1.32
C LYS A 383 -13.68 16.56 2.60
N ARG A 384 -13.27 15.81 3.63
CA ARG A 384 -14.02 15.62 4.87
C ARG A 384 -14.09 16.87 5.74
#